data_AF-A0AA91C4K5-F1
#
_entry.id   AF-A0AA91C4K5-F1
#
_cell.length_a   1.000
_cell.length_b   1.000
_cell.length_c   1.000
_cell.angle_alpha   90.00
_cell.angle_beta   90.00
_cell.angle_gamma   90.00
#
_symmetry.space_group_name_H-M   'P 1'
#
loop_
_entity.id
_entity.type
_entity.pdbx_description
1 polymer ?
#
loop_
_entity_poly.entity_id
_entity_poly.type
_entity_poly.pdbx_seq_one_letter_code
_entity_poly.pdbx_strand_id
1 'polypeptide(L)'
;MKPSDFQKTIQCQFDCKLKRVVKGIVRNYRKELKRRRNKEISYCELPEIVVEKLAVWDEYESDYTAFDVCGIEVRVLDDDLAEAIKYLSEKDREILLMYFFLGMSDTESGDRLKINRSTSFRSRKNSLEEIKKKLKENMNDE
;
A
#
# COMPACT_ATOMS: atom_id res chain seq x y z
N MET A 1 0.66 -62.62 -39.63
CA MET A 1 2.00 -63.22 -39.39
C MET A 1 2.49 -62.82 -38.01
N LYS A 2 3.07 -63.74 -37.24
CA LYS A 2 3.78 -63.36 -36.00
C LYS A 2 5.11 -62.69 -36.40
N PRO A 3 5.52 -61.60 -35.73
CA PRO A 3 6.79 -60.96 -36.03
C PRO A 3 7.95 -61.93 -35.81
N SER A 4 8.91 -61.92 -36.73
CA SER A 4 10.17 -62.67 -36.62
C SER A 4 10.93 -62.23 -35.36
N ASP A 5 11.75 -63.11 -34.78
CA ASP A 5 12.51 -62.79 -33.57
C ASP A 5 13.43 -61.58 -33.77
N PHE A 6 13.97 -61.40 -34.98
CA PHE A 6 14.72 -60.19 -35.36
C PHE A 6 13.86 -58.91 -35.26
N GLN A 7 12.62 -58.96 -35.75
CA GLN A 7 11.69 -57.82 -35.68
C GLN A 7 11.31 -57.50 -34.23
N LYS A 8 11.13 -58.53 -33.38
CA LYS A 8 10.91 -58.34 -31.94
C LYS A 8 12.13 -57.68 -31.27
N THR A 9 13.35 -58.09 -31.63
CA THR A 9 14.57 -57.47 -31.11
C THR A 9 14.63 -55.97 -31.45
N ILE A 10 14.34 -55.60 -32.70
CA ILE A 10 14.30 -54.18 -33.12
C ILE A 10 13.24 -53.40 -32.33
N GLN A 11 12.04 -53.96 -32.18
CA GLN A 11 10.97 -53.33 -31.39
C GLN A 11 11.37 -53.12 -29.93
N CYS A 12 11.97 -54.11 -29.28
CA CYS A 12 12.47 -54.01 -27.91
C CYS A 12 13.58 -52.95 -27.78
N GLN A 13 14.48 -52.84 -28.75
CA GLN A 13 15.54 -51.83 -28.73
C GLN A 13 14.98 -50.41 -28.86
N PHE A 14 14.01 -50.22 -29.75
CA PHE A 14 13.33 -48.94 -29.92
C PHE A 14 12.55 -48.55 -28.65
N ASP A 15 11.75 -49.47 -28.11
CA ASP A 15 11.01 -49.28 -26.86
C ASP A 15 11.94 -48.93 -25.68
N CYS A 16 13.08 -49.63 -25.54
CA CYS A 16 14.08 -49.31 -24.53
C CYS A 16 14.63 -47.89 -24.68
N LYS A 17 14.93 -47.46 -25.92
CA LYS A 17 15.41 -46.09 -26.19
C LYS A 17 14.33 -45.06 -25.86
N LEU A 18 13.09 -45.30 -26.28
CA LEU A 18 11.96 -44.40 -26.03
C LEU A 18 11.69 -44.25 -24.52
N LYS A 19 11.64 -45.36 -23.79
CA LYS A 19 11.53 -45.35 -22.31
C LYS A 19 12.66 -44.59 -21.65
N ARG A 20 13.90 -44.68 -22.14
CA ARG A 20 15.04 -43.89 -21.62
C ARG A 20 14.85 -42.40 -21.86
N VAL A 21 14.43 -42.00 -23.06
CA VAL A 21 14.15 -40.59 -23.38
C VAL A 21 13.06 -40.02 -22.50
N VAL A 22 11.92 -40.72 -22.39
CA VAL A 22 10.79 -40.29 -21.54
C VAL A 22 11.22 -40.15 -20.08
N LYS A 23 11.96 -41.13 -19.53
CA LYS A 23 12.52 -41.04 -18.17
C LYS A 23 13.47 -39.84 -18.02
N GLY A 24 14.26 -39.55 -19.05
CA GLY A 24 15.14 -38.38 -19.09
C GLY A 24 14.38 -37.06 -19.05
N ILE A 25 13.32 -36.92 -19.85
CA ILE A 25 12.46 -35.73 -19.90
C ILE A 25 11.79 -35.51 -18.54
N VAL A 26 11.18 -36.55 -17.96
CA VAL A 26 10.54 -36.45 -16.64
C VAL A 26 11.54 -36.03 -15.56
N ARG A 27 12.75 -36.58 -15.60
CA ARG A 27 13.83 -36.19 -14.66
C ARG A 27 14.23 -34.73 -14.86
N ASN A 28 14.38 -34.28 -16.10
CA ASN A 28 14.74 -32.90 -16.40
C ASN A 28 13.65 -31.93 -15.93
N TYR A 29 12.39 -32.23 -16.22
CA TYR A 29 11.24 -31.45 -15.78
C TYR A 29 11.18 -31.32 -14.25
N ARG A 30 11.35 -32.43 -13.51
CA ARG A 30 11.39 -32.40 -12.04
C ARG A 30 12.55 -31.58 -11.49
N LYS A 31 13.73 -31.62 -12.15
CA LYS A 31 14.87 -30.77 -11.77
C LYS A 31 14.54 -29.30 -11.97
N GLU A 32 13.85 -28.96 -13.06
CA GLU A 32 13.48 -27.58 -13.35
C GLU A 32 12.43 -27.05 -12.38
N LEU A 33 11.40 -27.84 -12.06
CA LEU A 33 10.43 -27.48 -11.02
C LEU A 33 11.12 -27.21 -9.66
N LYS A 34 12.12 -28.02 -9.29
CA LYS A 34 12.88 -27.81 -8.06
C LYS A 34 13.71 -26.51 -8.11
N ARG A 35 14.31 -26.19 -9.26
CA ARG A 35 15.06 -24.93 -9.44
C ARG A 35 14.17 -23.71 -9.33
N ARG A 36 12.99 -23.74 -9.95
CA ARG A 36 12.00 -22.65 -9.87
C ARG A 36 11.51 -22.46 -8.45
N ARG A 37 11.11 -23.54 -7.75
CA ARG A 37 10.70 -23.47 -6.34
C ARG A 37 11.75 -22.87 -5.40
N ASN A 38 13.04 -23.04 -5.70
CA ASN A 38 14.11 -22.45 -4.91
C ASN A 38 14.29 -20.93 -5.15
N LYS A 39 13.63 -20.37 -6.17
CA LYS A 39 13.80 -18.97 -6.61
C LYS A 39 12.48 -18.20 -6.70
N GLU A 40 11.35 -18.89 -6.78
CA GLU A 40 10.02 -18.36 -7.04
C GLU A 40 9.08 -18.83 -5.93
N ILE A 41 8.19 -17.93 -5.50
CA ILE A 41 7.07 -18.20 -4.62
C ILE A 41 5.77 -17.96 -5.40
N SER A 42 4.73 -18.75 -5.14
CA SER A 42 3.44 -18.52 -5.78
C SER A 42 2.84 -17.20 -5.29
N TYR A 43 2.13 -16.48 -6.15
CA TYR A 43 1.48 -15.23 -5.76
C TYR A 43 0.51 -15.43 -4.59
N CYS A 44 -0.25 -16.53 -4.58
CA CYS A 44 -1.18 -16.86 -3.50
C CYS A 44 -0.50 -17.20 -2.16
N GLU A 45 0.80 -17.46 -2.18
CA GLU A 45 1.60 -17.76 -0.99
C GLU A 45 2.36 -16.52 -0.49
N LEU A 46 2.27 -15.39 -1.21
CA LEU A 46 2.89 -14.15 -0.78
C LEU A 46 2.17 -13.60 0.47
N PRO A 47 2.92 -13.09 1.46
CA PRO A 47 2.33 -12.34 2.56
C PRO A 47 1.54 -11.14 2.06
N GLU A 48 0.43 -10.83 2.73
CA GLU A 48 -0.47 -9.71 2.36
C GLU A 48 0.27 -8.37 2.29
N ILE A 49 1.18 -8.10 3.23
CA ILE A 49 2.06 -6.92 3.23
C ILE A 49 2.94 -6.80 1.96
N VAL A 50 3.29 -7.91 1.31
CA VAL A 50 4.06 -7.88 0.06
C VAL A 50 3.12 -7.61 -1.11
N VAL A 51 1.94 -8.23 -1.10
CA VAL A 51 0.90 -8.03 -2.11
C VAL A 51 0.44 -6.57 -2.13
N GLU A 52 0.20 -5.98 -0.96
CA GLU A 52 -0.22 -4.59 -0.81
C GLU A 52 0.82 -3.60 -1.35
N LYS A 53 2.12 -3.92 -1.22
CA LYS A 53 3.20 -3.12 -1.83
C LYS A 53 3.26 -3.21 -3.35
N LEU A 54 2.67 -4.23 -3.95
CA LEU A 54 2.57 -4.39 -5.40
C LEU A 54 1.28 -3.78 -5.95
N ALA A 55 0.32 -3.44 -5.08
CA ALA A 55 -0.92 -2.79 -5.47
C ALA A 55 -0.67 -1.33 -5.85
N VAL A 56 -1.43 -0.88 -6.84
CA VAL A 56 -1.59 0.54 -7.18
C VAL A 56 -3.04 0.86 -6.93
N TRP A 57 -3.29 1.86 -6.09
CA TRP A 57 -4.62 2.39 -5.83
C TRP A 57 -4.85 3.58 -6.74
N ASP A 58 -6.02 3.65 -7.37
CA ASP A 58 -6.45 4.86 -8.07
C ASP A 58 -6.71 5.97 -7.03
N GLU A 59 -6.30 7.20 -7.33
CA GLU A 59 -6.59 8.38 -6.51
C GLU A 59 -7.78 9.13 -7.12
N TYR A 60 -8.92 9.16 -6.43
CA TYR A 60 -10.09 9.94 -6.85
C TYR A 60 -10.25 11.20 -6.00
N GLU A 61 -10.82 12.26 -6.59
CA GLU A 61 -11.13 13.49 -5.85
C GLU A 61 -12.12 13.26 -4.70
N SER A 62 -12.97 12.24 -4.81
CA SER A 62 -13.90 11.82 -3.76
C SER A 62 -13.24 11.26 -2.50
N ASP A 63 -11.96 10.86 -2.61
CA ASP A 63 -11.26 10.16 -1.53
C ASP A 63 -10.69 11.15 -0.51
N TYR A 64 -10.76 12.45 -0.77
CA TYR A 64 -10.17 13.48 0.07
C TYR A 64 -11.20 14.51 0.51
N THR A 65 -11.09 14.94 1.77
CA THR A 65 -11.68 16.21 2.21
C THR A 65 -10.70 17.35 1.90
N ALA A 66 -11.14 18.32 1.10
CA ALA A 66 -10.36 19.50 0.76
C ALA A 66 -10.63 20.67 1.72
N PHE A 67 -9.57 21.39 2.10
CA PHE A 67 -9.60 22.63 2.87
C PHE A 67 -8.87 23.72 2.09
N ASP A 68 -9.51 24.87 1.86
CA ASP A 68 -8.81 26.03 1.31
C ASP A 68 -8.08 26.77 2.44
N VAL A 69 -6.75 26.88 2.32
CA VAL A 69 -5.89 27.53 3.31
C VAL A 69 -4.99 28.51 2.59
N CYS A 70 -5.20 29.80 2.80
CA CYS A 70 -4.48 30.86 2.07
C CYS A 70 -4.58 30.75 0.53
N GLY A 71 -5.68 30.22 -0.01
CA GLY A 71 -5.85 30.01 -1.46
C GLY A 71 -5.11 28.78 -2.00
N ILE A 72 -4.63 27.90 -1.11
CA ILE A 72 -3.99 26.63 -1.44
C ILE A 72 -4.88 25.51 -0.92
N GLU A 73 -5.21 24.57 -1.79
CA GLU A 73 -6.00 23.39 -1.44
C GLU A 73 -5.16 22.39 -0.64
N VAL A 74 -5.58 22.12 0.59
CA VAL A 74 -5.03 21.08 1.47
C VAL A 74 -5.98 19.89 1.47
N ARG A 75 -5.50 18.73 1.00
CA ARG A 75 -6.28 17.48 0.92
C ARG A 75 -5.97 16.55 2.08
N VAL A 76 -7.01 16.08 2.76
CA VAL A 76 -6.92 15.11 3.86
C VAL A 76 -7.63 13.83 3.45
N LEU A 77 -6.88 12.72 3.38
CA LEU A 77 -7.36 11.39 2.98
C LEU A 77 -8.14 10.68 4.09
N ASP A 78 -7.72 10.85 5.34
CA ASP A 78 -8.31 10.16 6.48
C ASP A 78 -9.59 10.88 6.93
N ASP A 79 -10.73 10.20 6.82
CA ASP A 79 -12.05 10.78 7.09
C ASP A 79 -12.23 11.19 8.55
N ASP A 80 -11.75 10.38 9.50
CA ASP A 80 -11.80 10.68 10.94
C ASP A 80 -10.98 11.93 11.28
N LEU A 81 -9.79 12.04 10.70
CA LEU A 81 -8.94 13.21 10.83
C LEU A 81 -9.58 14.44 10.18
N ALA A 82 -10.16 14.30 9.00
CA ALA A 82 -10.86 15.38 8.32
C ALA A 82 -12.03 15.89 9.16
N GLU A 83 -12.81 15.00 9.77
CA GLU A 83 -13.94 15.36 10.63
C GLU A 83 -13.47 16.02 11.94
N ALA A 84 -12.40 15.50 12.56
CA ALA A 84 -11.78 16.12 13.74
C ALA A 84 -11.25 17.54 13.43
N ILE A 85 -10.71 17.75 12.23
CA ILE A 85 -10.27 19.08 11.76
C ILE A 85 -11.47 20.00 11.51
N LYS A 86 -12.58 19.49 10.94
CA LYS A 86 -13.81 20.28 10.73
C LYS A 86 -14.45 20.74 12.04
N TYR A 87 -14.30 19.95 13.12
CA TYR A 87 -14.80 20.29 14.45
C TYR A 87 -14.13 21.53 15.07
N LEU A 88 -12.91 21.85 14.65
CA LEU A 88 -12.21 23.06 15.11
C LEU A 88 -12.89 24.34 14.61
N SER A 89 -12.71 25.44 15.34
CA SER A 89 -13.08 26.76 14.84
C SER A 89 -12.33 27.09 13.54
N GLU A 90 -12.93 27.86 12.64
CA GLU A 90 -12.32 28.20 11.35
C GLU A 90 -10.93 28.80 11.49
N LYS A 91 -10.75 29.69 12.46
CA LYS A 91 -9.46 30.33 12.78
C LYS A 91 -8.43 29.32 13.28
N ASP A 92 -8.82 28.44 14.19
CA ASP A 92 -7.94 27.44 14.77
C ASP A 92 -7.53 26.38 13.74
N ARG A 93 -8.49 25.98 12.90
CA ARG A 93 -8.25 25.13 11.73
C ARG A 93 -7.26 25.77 10.77
N GLU A 94 -7.44 27.03 10.41
CA GLU A 94 -6.54 27.73 9.49
C GLU A 94 -5.11 27.83 10.05
N ILE A 95 -4.96 28.20 11.34
CA ILE A 95 -3.65 28.24 12.02
C ILE A 95 -2.96 26.88 12.02
N LEU A 96 -3.73 25.82 12.33
CA LEU A 96 -3.21 24.46 12.36
C LEU A 96 -2.74 24.01 10.97
N LEU A 97 -3.58 24.21 9.95
CA LEU A 97 -3.28 23.76 8.60
C LEU A 97 -2.15 24.57 7.96
N MET A 98 -2.06 25.88 8.20
CA MET A 98 -0.91 26.70 7.79
C MET A 98 0.41 26.14 8.36
N TYR A 99 0.41 25.73 9.63
CA TYR A 99 1.62 25.21 10.26
C TYR A 99 2.04 23.84 9.73
N PHE A 100 1.10 22.90 9.62
CA PHE A 100 1.44 21.51 9.26
C PHE A 100 1.57 21.29 7.75
N PHE A 101 0.77 21.97 6.92
CA PHE A 101 0.70 21.70 5.48
C PHE A 101 1.35 22.79 4.63
N LEU A 102 1.34 24.04 5.08
CA LEU A 102 2.00 25.15 4.36
C LEU A 102 3.40 25.48 4.91
N GLY A 103 3.84 24.80 5.98
CA GLY A 103 5.16 25.01 6.58
C GLY A 103 5.36 26.38 7.25
N MET A 104 4.27 27.11 7.50
CA MET A 104 4.32 28.45 8.11
C MET A 104 4.56 28.34 9.62
N SER A 105 5.54 29.09 10.12
CA SER A 105 5.79 29.20 11.55
C SER A 105 4.65 29.94 12.28
N ASP A 106 4.59 29.81 13.62
CA ASP A 106 3.61 30.56 14.43
C ASP A 106 3.76 32.09 14.29
N THR A 107 4.95 32.56 13.88
CA THR A 107 5.18 33.97 13.57
C THR A 107 4.50 34.34 12.25
N GLU A 108 4.77 33.58 11.19
CA GLU A 108 4.22 33.83 9.85
C GLU A 108 2.70 33.67 9.81
N SER A 109 2.16 32.63 10.47
CA SER A 109 0.72 32.44 10.66
C SER A 109 0.09 33.59 11.45
N GLY A 110 0.81 34.09 12.46
CA GLY A 110 0.41 35.25 13.25
C GLY A 110 0.33 36.51 12.40
N ASP A 111 1.38 36.80 11.64
CA ASP A 111 1.45 37.96 10.75
C ASP A 111 0.37 37.91 9.67
N ARG A 112 0.12 36.72 9.09
CA ARG A 112 -0.91 36.48 8.07
C ARG A 112 -2.32 36.77 8.58
N LEU A 113 -2.61 36.38 9.81
CA LEU A 113 -3.92 36.57 10.46
C LEU A 113 -4.01 37.82 11.33
N LYS A 114 -2.95 38.65 11.36
CA LYS A 114 -2.83 39.86 12.20
C LYS A 114 -3.05 39.56 13.69
N ILE A 115 -2.46 38.47 14.19
CA ILE A 115 -2.46 38.07 15.60
C ILE A 115 -1.04 37.90 16.12
N ASN A 116 -0.87 37.98 17.44
CA ASN A 116 0.44 37.75 18.05
C ASN A 116 0.89 36.30 17.87
N ARG A 117 2.20 36.09 17.68
CA ARG A 117 2.85 34.78 17.62
C ARG A 117 2.47 33.85 18.78
N SER A 118 2.34 34.38 20.00
CA SER A 118 1.92 33.59 21.17
C SER A 118 0.47 33.10 21.07
N THR A 119 -0.42 33.89 20.46
CA THR A 119 -1.81 33.49 20.20
C THR A 119 -1.86 32.41 19.13
N SER A 120 -1.09 32.54 18.04
CA SER A 120 -0.96 31.49 17.02
C SER A 120 -0.47 30.17 17.64
N PHE A 121 0.62 30.22 18.41
CA PHE A 121 1.16 29.05 19.11
C PHE A 121 0.14 28.38 20.04
N ARG A 122 -0.59 29.19 20.83
CA ARG A 122 -1.57 28.67 21.79
C ARG A 122 -2.77 28.04 21.07
N SER A 123 -3.26 28.70 20.03
CA SER A 123 -4.32 28.17 19.15
C SER A 123 -3.90 26.82 18.59
N ARG A 124 -2.78 26.76 17.86
CA ARG A 124 -2.22 25.51 17.30
C ARG A 124 -2.08 24.40 18.34
N LYS A 125 -1.51 24.71 19.51
CA LYS A 125 -1.33 23.73 20.59
C LYS A 125 -2.66 23.20 21.11
N ASN A 126 -3.65 24.06 21.30
CA ASN A 126 -4.98 23.66 21.76
C ASN A 126 -5.72 22.84 20.69
N SER A 127 -5.70 23.28 19.44
CA SER A 127 -6.29 22.56 18.30
C SER A 127 -5.76 21.13 18.18
N LEU A 128 -4.46 20.96 18.39
CA LEU A 128 -3.84 19.64 18.34
C LEU A 128 -4.30 18.73 19.48
N GLU A 129 -4.53 19.28 20.67
CA GLU A 129 -5.09 18.52 21.80
C GLU A 129 -6.58 18.20 21.58
N GLU A 130 -7.35 19.10 20.97
CA GLU A 130 -8.76 18.86 20.62
C GLU A 130 -8.90 17.77 19.55
N ILE A 131 -8.08 17.80 18.50
CA ILE A 131 -8.06 16.73 17.48
C ILE A 131 -7.70 15.39 18.12
N LYS A 132 -6.65 15.35 18.96
CA LYS A 132 -6.28 14.12 19.67
C LYS A 132 -7.42 13.60 20.55
N LYS A 133 -8.17 14.49 21.21
CA LYS A 133 -9.31 14.10 22.04
C LYS A 133 -10.42 13.52 21.17
N LYS A 134 -10.74 14.18 20.04
CA LYS A 134 -11.77 13.74 19.09
C LYS A 134 -11.45 12.37 18.48
N LEU A 135 -10.23 12.18 18.00
CA LEU A 135 -9.81 10.89 17.45
C LEU A 135 -9.86 9.76 18.49
N LYS A 136 -9.55 10.05 19.76
CA LYS A 136 -9.69 9.07 20.85
C LYS A 136 -11.15 8.77 21.21
N GLU A 137 -12.04 9.74 21.11
CA GLU A 137 -13.48 9.54 21.32
C GLU A 137 -14.02 8.58 20.25
N ASN A 138 -13.73 8.84 18.96
CA ASN A 138 -14.16 7.99 17.86
C ASN A 138 -13.66 6.54 17.99
N MET A 139 -12.42 6.32 18.43
CA MET A 139 -11.90 4.96 18.65
C MET A 139 -12.53 4.20 19.83
N ASN A 140 -13.24 4.88 20.75
CA ASN A 140 -13.94 4.22 21.85
C ASN A 140 -15.41 3.94 21.55
N ASP A 141 -15.95 4.56 20.49
CA ASP A 141 -17.34 4.38 20.04
C ASP A 141 -17.47 3.22 19.03
N GLU A 142 -16.35 2.63 18.59
CA GLU A 142 -16.25 1.35 17.85
C GLU A 142 -16.02 0.13 18.78
#